data_AF-A0A642V7L1-F1
#
_entry.id   AF-A0A642V7L1-F1
#
_cell.length_a   1.000
_cell.length_b   1.000
_cell.length_c   1.000
_cell.angle_alpha   90.00
_cell.angle_beta   90.00
_cell.angle_gamma   90.00
#
_symmetry.space_group_name_H-M   'P 1'
#
loop_
_entity.id
_entity.type
_entity.pdbx_description
1 polymer ?
#
loop_
_entity_poly.entity_id
_entity_poly.type
_entity_poly.pdbx_seq_one_letter_code
_entity_poly.pdbx_strand_id
1 'polypeptide(L)'
;MALVFDHVYVSWSQLDKFVHEIAHDDGDQIASCVNALHITNSSSWGEWHKDKALGDLISICPNLHMLYLNMSGSSSWLKYIPESTKVKYLSATSQVAVDWALKTQDKNQEPSLPEFDLFDLQKLPNIKHLELYGFHVSDFSTIDSYTPFRYGFQKMCLKNCIWSFPFDFKDVNCSLTHLTATYTPEFQGFTYSERLKSLFRSPPAGLKQFSLHFPPGSHKSWCWDVKGKSLNQLTHLSLTGFQIPNDDFFKYIPSTLKQLDMRVTPTIKQSPEDIKSISKQIITKHQSDTLSINIDIY
;
A
#
# COMPACT_ATOMS: atom_id res chain seq x y z
N MET A 1 -31.97 1.20 -3.49
CA MET A 1 -31.93 1.04 -4.96
C MET A 1 -30.45 1.01 -5.33
N ALA A 2 -29.93 -0.11 -5.81
CA ALA A 2 -28.52 -0.18 -6.20
C ALA A 2 -28.34 0.67 -7.47
N LEU A 3 -27.51 1.71 -7.40
CA LEU A 3 -27.17 2.52 -8.56
C LEU A 3 -26.33 1.66 -9.48
N VAL A 4 -26.89 1.23 -10.61
CA VAL A 4 -26.24 0.34 -11.58
C VAL A 4 -24.91 0.91 -12.10
N PHE A 5 -24.72 2.24 -11.99
CA PHE A 5 -23.56 2.97 -12.48
C PHE A 5 -22.60 3.48 -11.38
N ASP A 6 -22.74 3.00 -10.13
CA ASP A 6 -21.85 3.41 -9.03
C ASP A 6 -20.37 3.09 -9.31
N HIS A 7 -20.15 1.91 -9.89
CA HIS A 7 -18.86 1.41 -10.33
C HIS A 7 -18.88 1.17 -11.83
N VAL A 8 -18.02 1.86 -12.57
CA VAL A 8 -17.87 1.72 -14.01
C VAL A 8 -16.60 0.95 -14.34
N TYR A 9 -16.73 -0.01 -15.25
CA TYR A 9 -15.62 -0.85 -15.73
C TYR A 9 -15.44 -0.61 -17.23
N VAL A 10 -14.26 -0.12 -17.63
CA VAL A 10 -13.97 0.23 -19.02
C VAL A 10 -12.55 -0.20 -19.38
N SER A 11 -12.33 -0.66 -20.61
CA SER A 11 -10.97 -0.86 -21.11
C SER A 11 -10.38 0.44 -21.65
N TRP A 12 -9.06 0.52 -21.80
CA TRP A 12 -8.43 1.67 -22.47
C TRP A 12 -8.99 1.92 -23.88
N SER A 13 -9.31 0.85 -24.62
CA SER A 13 -9.88 0.95 -25.98
C SER A 13 -11.33 1.43 -26.02
N GLN A 14 -12.06 1.35 -24.91
CA GLN A 14 -13.44 1.79 -24.80
C GLN A 14 -13.58 3.21 -24.23
N LEU A 15 -12.48 3.78 -23.70
CA LEU A 15 -12.53 5.00 -22.92
C LEU A 15 -13.07 6.20 -23.72
N ASP A 16 -12.62 6.42 -24.96
CA ASP A 16 -13.11 7.57 -25.75
C ASP A 16 -14.60 7.43 -26.09
N LYS A 17 -15.02 6.20 -26.43
CA LYS A 17 -16.42 5.92 -26.72
C LYS A 17 -17.29 6.19 -25.50
N PHE A 18 -16.82 5.76 -24.33
CA PHE A 18 -17.53 5.97 -23.08
C PHE A 18 -17.62 7.45 -22.69
N VAL A 19 -16.53 8.21 -22.85
CA VAL A 19 -16.54 9.67 -22.65
C VAL A 19 -17.56 10.34 -23.56
N HIS A 20 -17.60 9.95 -24.84
CA HIS A 20 -18.56 10.49 -25.80
C HIS A 20 -20.01 10.17 -25.41
N GLU A 21 -20.29 8.95 -24.95
CA GLU A 21 -21.63 8.54 -24.52
C GLU A 21 -22.09 9.27 -23.24
N ILE A 22 -21.19 9.49 -22.28
CA ILE A 22 -21.51 10.22 -21.05
C ILE A 22 -21.66 11.72 -21.30
N ALA A 23 -20.96 12.29 -22.27
CA ALA A 23 -21.02 13.72 -22.56
C ALA A 23 -22.30 14.16 -23.31
N HIS A 24 -23.20 13.25 -23.69
CA HIS A 24 -24.48 13.56 -24.31
C HIS A 24 -25.58 13.87 -23.28
N ASP A 25 -26.67 14.52 -23.72
CA ASP A 25 -27.72 15.09 -22.85
C ASP A 25 -28.36 14.10 -21.84
N ASP A 26 -28.45 12.81 -22.18
CA ASP A 26 -28.95 11.77 -21.26
C ASP A 26 -27.85 11.23 -20.30
N GLY A 27 -26.60 11.53 -20.59
CA GLY A 27 -25.41 11.07 -19.86
C GLY A 27 -25.17 11.79 -18.54
N ASP A 28 -25.77 12.97 -18.32
CA ASP A 28 -25.66 13.73 -17.07
C ASP A 28 -26.13 12.92 -15.84
N GLN A 29 -27.22 12.17 -15.99
CA GLN A 29 -27.73 11.31 -14.92
C GLN A 29 -26.74 10.17 -14.61
N ILE A 30 -26.15 9.56 -15.64
CA ILE A 30 -25.15 8.50 -15.48
C ILE A 30 -23.89 9.07 -14.83
N ALA A 31 -23.35 10.17 -15.35
CA ALA A 31 -22.16 10.86 -14.83
C ALA A 31 -22.27 11.14 -13.33
N SER A 32 -23.44 11.62 -12.90
CA SER A 32 -23.71 11.92 -11.50
C SER A 32 -23.74 10.67 -10.60
N CYS A 33 -23.96 9.48 -11.15
CA CYS A 33 -23.96 8.24 -10.39
C CYS A 33 -22.58 7.59 -10.26
N VAL A 34 -21.61 7.96 -11.11
CA VAL A 34 -20.29 7.32 -11.13
C VAL A 34 -19.42 7.78 -9.96
N ASN A 35 -19.13 6.86 -9.03
CA ASN A 35 -18.22 7.10 -7.89
C ASN A 35 -16.85 6.46 -8.08
N ALA A 36 -16.78 5.34 -8.80
CA ALA A 36 -15.56 4.58 -9.06
C ALA A 36 -15.38 4.24 -10.55
N LEU A 37 -14.18 4.45 -11.07
CA LEU A 37 -13.78 4.08 -12.42
C LEU A 37 -12.69 2.99 -12.38
N HIS A 38 -12.94 1.89 -13.08
CA HIS A 38 -12.05 0.75 -13.20
C HIS A 38 -11.56 0.63 -14.63
N ILE A 39 -10.27 0.87 -14.85
CA ILE A 39 -9.60 0.54 -16.10
C ILE A 39 -9.16 -0.91 -16.04
N THR A 40 -9.89 -1.78 -16.73
CA THR A 40 -9.88 -3.24 -16.47
C THR A 40 -8.68 -3.96 -17.06
N ASN A 41 -8.11 -3.45 -18.16
CA ASN A 41 -6.96 -4.03 -18.82
C ASN A 41 -5.77 -3.07 -18.81
N SER A 42 -4.56 -3.61 -18.76
CA SER A 42 -3.36 -2.82 -19.00
C SER A 42 -3.17 -2.54 -20.48
N SER A 43 -2.63 -1.36 -20.83
CA SER A 43 -2.26 -1.05 -22.21
C SER A 43 -1.24 0.07 -22.22
N SER A 44 0.01 -0.24 -22.61
CA SER A 44 1.04 0.79 -22.71
C SER A 44 0.62 1.90 -23.68
N TRP A 45 0.02 1.53 -24.81
CA TRP A 45 -0.49 2.55 -25.73
C TRP A 45 -1.62 3.38 -25.10
N GLY A 46 -2.58 2.74 -24.43
CA GLY A 46 -3.69 3.42 -23.76
C GLY A 46 -3.22 4.39 -22.67
N GLU A 47 -2.34 3.93 -21.78
CA GLU A 47 -1.75 4.71 -20.69
C GLU A 47 -1.12 6.03 -21.18
N TRP A 48 -0.41 6.00 -22.31
CA TRP A 48 0.30 7.17 -22.84
C TRP A 48 -0.52 8.05 -23.81
N HIS A 49 -1.64 7.56 -24.35
CA HIS A 49 -2.40 8.26 -25.40
C HIS A 49 -3.87 8.52 -25.05
N LYS A 50 -4.33 8.05 -23.89
CA LYS A 50 -5.70 8.23 -23.38
C LYS A 50 -5.74 9.01 -22.06
N ASP A 51 -4.65 9.66 -21.70
CA ASP A 51 -4.52 10.61 -20.59
C ASP A 51 -5.60 11.70 -20.66
N LYS A 52 -5.82 12.28 -21.83
CA LYS A 52 -6.87 13.29 -22.04
C LYS A 52 -8.27 12.72 -21.83
N ALA A 53 -8.58 11.57 -22.44
CA ALA A 53 -9.90 10.94 -22.30
C ALA A 53 -10.20 10.55 -20.85
N LEU A 54 -9.20 10.05 -20.12
CA LEU A 54 -9.32 9.78 -18.69
C LEU A 54 -9.60 11.07 -17.90
N GLY A 55 -8.86 12.14 -18.20
CA GLY A 55 -9.07 13.46 -17.61
C GLY A 55 -10.45 14.05 -17.88
N ASP A 56 -10.94 13.93 -19.11
CA ASP A 56 -12.27 14.37 -19.52
C ASP A 56 -13.34 13.62 -18.71
N LEU A 57 -13.20 12.30 -18.57
CA LEU A 57 -14.13 11.50 -17.76
C LEU A 57 -14.13 11.89 -16.28
N ILE A 58 -12.95 12.14 -15.70
CA ILE A 58 -12.82 12.63 -14.32
C ILE A 58 -13.48 14.01 -14.15
N SER A 59 -13.42 14.84 -15.20
CA SER A 59 -14.02 16.17 -15.20
C SER A 59 -15.54 16.09 -15.29
N ILE A 60 -16.06 15.26 -16.20
CA ILE A 60 -17.49 15.10 -16.46
C ILE A 60 -18.21 14.43 -15.28
N CYS A 61 -17.63 13.43 -14.64
CA CYS A 61 -18.25 12.74 -13.51
C CYS A 61 -18.03 13.55 -12.20
N PRO A 62 -19.05 14.23 -11.64
CA PRO A 62 -18.86 15.10 -10.46
C PRO A 62 -18.53 14.31 -9.18
N ASN A 63 -19.02 13.07 -9.06
CA ASN A 63 -18.89 12.24 -7.87
C ASN A 63 -17.72 11.24 -7.95
N LEU A 64 -17.00 11.19 -9.07
CA LEU A 64 -15.88 10.28 -9.25
C LEU A 64 -14.75 10.62 -8.29
N HIS A 65 -14.49 9.71 -7.34
CA HIS A 65 -13.46 9.89 -6.31
C HIS A 65 -12.56 8.66 -6.12
N MET A 66 -12.86 7.54 -6.79
CA MET A 66 -12.04 6.33 -6.79
C MET A 66 -11.59 5.97 -8.20
N LEU A 67 -10.28 5.76 -8.36
CA LEU A 67 -9.68 5.25 -9.58
C LEU A 67 -9.02 3.90 -9.32
N TYR A 68 -9.28 2.94 -10.20
CA TYR A 68 -8.65 1.63 -10.22
C TYR A 68 -7.98 1.45 -11.58
N LEU A 69 -6.66 1.33 -11.59
CA LEU A 69 -5.84 1.27 -12.80
C LEU A 69 -5.12 -0.07 -12.87
N ASN A 70 -5.34 -0.81 -13.95
CA ASN A 70 -4.45 -1.88 -14.35
C ASN A 70 -3.41 -1.32 -15.34
N MET A 71 -2.12 -1.42 -15.00
CA MET A 71 -1.03 -0.75 -15.68
C MET A 71 -0.02 -1.75 -16.25
N SER A 72 0.44 -1.49 -17.47
CA SER A 72 1.43 -2.30 -18.16
C SER A 72 2.87 -1.85 -17.85
N GLY A 73 3.06 -0.57 -17.53
CA GLY A 73 4.37 0.03 -17.31
C GLY A 73 4.40 0.99 -16.11
N SER A 74 5.27 2.00 -16.19
CA SER A 74 5.47 2.94 -15.11
C SER A 74 4.30 3.92 -14.92
N SER A 75 4.26 4.60 -13.78
CA SER A 75 3.32 5.69 -13.48
C SER A 75 3.55 6.98 -14.25
N SER A 76 4.65 7.09 -15.02
CA SER A 76 5.13 8.36 -15.57
C SER A 76 4.18 9.07 -16.52
N TRP A 77 3.17 8.38 -17.04
CA TRP A 77 2.12 8.99 -17.87
C TRP A 77 1.09 9.76 -17.03
N LEU A 78 0.92 9.45 -15.74
CA LEU A 78 -0.02 10.13 -14.84
C LEU A 78 0.27 11.62 -14.71
N LYS A 79 1.51 12.08 -14.92
CA LYS A 79 1.84 13.51 -14.89
C LYS A 79 1.20 14.32 -16.02
N TYR A 80 0.72 13.67 -17.08
CA TYR A 80 0.09 14.32 -18.22
C TYR A 80 -1.43 14.40 -18.11
N ILE A 81 -2.05 13.71 -17.15
CA ILE A 81 -3.50 13.86 -16.96
C ILE A 81 -3.82 15.28 -16.46
N PRO A 82 -5.01 15.81 -16.82
CA PRO A 82 -5.52 17.04 -16.23
C PRO A 82 -5.58 16.96 -14.70
N GLU A 83 -5.24 18.07 -14.04
CA GLU A 83 -5.28 18.12 -12.58
C GLU A 83 -6.70 17.91 -12.06
N SER A 84 -6.85 17.05 -11.05
CA SER A 84 -8.13 16.77 -10.41
C SER A 84 -8.01 16.67 -8.90
N THR A 85 -8.84 17.46 -8.23
CA THR A 85 -8.97 17.49 -6.77
C THR A 85 -10.06 16.55 -6.26
N LYS A 86 -10.83 15.90 -7.16
CA LYS A 86 -11.95 15.03 -6.80
C LYS A 86 -11.49 13.63 -6.35
N VAL A 87 -10.43 13.11 -6.97
CA VAL A 87 -9.93 11.76 -6.73
C VAL A 87 -9.27 11.70 -5.35
N LYS A 88 -9.77 10.79 -4.51
CA LYS A 88 -9.32 10.58 -3.13
C LYS A 88 -8.74 9.20 -2.90
N TYR A 89 -9.11 8.23 -3.74
CA TYR A 89 -8.64 6.86 -3.70
C TYR A 89 -8.06 6.47 -5.05
N LEU A 90 -6.86 5.90 -5.02
CA LEU A 90 -6.20 5.31 -6.19
C LEU A 90 -5.74 3.90 -5.84
N SER A 91 -6.15 2.93 -6.65
CA SER A 91 -5.58 1.59 -6.68
C SER A 91 -4.89 1.38 -8.02
N ALA A 92 -3.61 1.00 -8.00
CA ALA A 92 -2.86 0.65 -9.19
C ALA A 92 -2.33 -0.78 -9.08
N THR A 93 -2.50 -1.56 -10.15
CA THR A 93 -2.06 -2.94 -10.26
C THR A 93 -1.12 -3.07 -11.45
N SER A 94 0.08 -3.61 -11.22
CA SER A 94 1.04 -3.92 -12.27
C SER A 94 0.68 -5.24 -12.95
N GLN A 95 0.35 -5.19 -14.24
CA GLN A 95 0.12 -6.40 -15.04
C GLN A 95 1.39 -7.26 -15.13
N VAL A 96 2.58 -6.65 -15.11
CA VAL A 96 3.86 -7.38 -15.07
C VAL A 96 3.93 -8.29 -13.85
N ALA A 97 3.54 -7.78 -12.68
CA ALA A 97 3.52 -8.55 -11.44
C ALA A 97 2.43 -9.64 -11.44
N VAL A 98 1.25 -9.33 -11.99
CA VAL A 98 0.16 -10.32 -12.16
C VAL A 98 0.61 -11.47 -13.06
N ASP A 99 1.12 -11.15 -14.25
CA ASP A 99 1.57 -12.14 -15.23
C ASP A 99 2.72 -12.98 -14.68
N TRP A 100 3.62 -12.36 -13.91
CA TRP A 100 4.71 -13.09 -13.26
C TRP A 100 4.20 -14.04 -12.17
N ALA A 101 3.27 -13.60 -11.32
CA ALA A 101 2.69 -14.45 -10.27
C ALA A 101 1.93 -15.67 -10.84
N LEU A 102 1.38 -15.54 -12.05
CA LEU A 102 0.69 -16.64 -12.75
C LEU A 102 1.65 -17.59 -13.48
N LYS A 103 2.89 -17.14 -13.79
CA LYS A 103 3.89 -17.98 -14.44
C LYS A 103 4.50 -18.94 -13.42
N THR A 104 4.44 -20.23 -13.71
CA THR A 104 5.04 -21.30 -12.90
C THR A 104 6.57 -21.42 -13.04
N GLN A 105 7.24 -20.43 -13.62
CA GLN A 105 8.63 -20.58 -14.07
C GLN A 105 9.66 -19.87 -13.18
N ASP A 106 10.79 -20.58 -13.07
CA ASP A 106 12.08 -20.25 -12.46
C ASP A 106 12.04 -19.25 -11.29
N LYS A 107 11.83 -19.79 -10.08
CA LYS A 107 11.90 -19.06 -8.80
C LYS A 107 13.25 -18.36 -8.54
N ASN A 108 14.24 -18.53 -9.42
CA ASN A 108 15.55 -17.93 -9.30
C ASN A 108 15.65 -16.53 -9.95
N GLN A 109 14.62 -16.08 -10.69
CA GLN A 109 14.58 -14.72 -11.24
C GLN A 109 13.45 -13.90 -10.62
N GLU A 110 13.83 -12.77 -10.03
CA GLU A 110 12.90 -11.77 -9.54
C GLU A 110 12.25 -11.00 -10.71
N PRO A 111 10.95 -10.67 -10.65
CA PRO A 111 10.30 -9.89 -11.70
C PRO A 111 10.91 -8.49 -11.77
N SER A 112 11.13 -8.02 -12.99
CA SER A 112 11.43 -6.61 -13.23
C SER A 112 10.17 -5.78 -13.04
N LEU A 113 9.91 -5.36 -11.80
CA LEU A 113 8.72 -4.58 -11.48
C LEU A 113 8.80 -3.19 -12.10
N PRO A 114 7.71 -2.70 -12.72
CA PRO A 114 7.67 -1.34 -13.23
C PRO A 114 7.71 -0.34 -12.08
N GLU A 115 8.21 0.85 -12.39
CA GLU A 115 8.32 1.92 -11.41
C GLU A 115 6.97 2.61 -11.15
N PHE A 116 6.68 2.90 -9.89
CA PHE A 116 5.61 3.80 -9.50
C PHE A 116 6.20 4.95 -8.69
N ASP A 117 6.43 6.08 -9.34
CA ASP A 117 6.91 7.31 -8.72
C ASP A 117 5.73 8.04 -8.07
N LEU A 118 5.79 8.24 -6.76
CA LEU A 118 4.79 9.00 -6.04
C LEU A 118 4.64 10.42 -6.59
N PHE A 119 5.71 11.02 -7.13
CA PHE A 119 5.66 12.37 -7.68
C PHE A 119 4.78 12.49 -8.94
N ASP A 120 4.57 11.39 -9.66
CA ASP A 120 3.65 11.37 -10.80
C ASP A 120 2.20 11.66 -10.38
N LEU A 121 1.87 11.52 -9.09
CA LEU A 121 0.56 11.85 -8.52
C LEU A 121 0.35 13.34 -8.26
N GLN A 122 1.26 14.22 -8.67
CA GLN A 122 1.12 15.68 -8.51
C GLN A 122 -0.18 16.24 -9.12
N LYS A 123 -0.73 15.59 -10.16
CA LYS A 123 -2.00 15.97 -10.80
C LYS A 123 -3.23 15.50 -10.03
N LEU A 124 -3.05 14.68 -9.00
CA LEU A 124 -4.12 14.16 -8.14
C LEU A 124 -3.81 14.50 -6.67
N PRO A 125 -3.72 15.80 -6.31
CA PRO A 125 -3.18 16.24 -5.03
C PRO A 125 -4.00 15.81 -3.81
N ASN A 126 -5.27 15.42 -4.01
CA ASN A 126 -6.19 15.04 -2.94
C ASN A 126 -6.29 13.54 -2.67
N ILE A 127 -5.41 12.72 -3.26
CA ILE A 127 -5.35 11.30 -2.93
C ILE A 127 -5.00 11.14 -1.44
N LYS A 128 -5.90 10.48 -0.72
CA LYS A 128 -5.74 10.12 0.69
C LYS A 128 -5.43 8.64 0.85
N HIS A 129 -5.97 7.81 -0.03
CA HIS A 129 -5.82 6.36 0.02
C HIS A 129 -5.12 5.89 -1.25
N LEU A 130 -3.96 5.25 -1.07
CA LEU A 130 -3.16 4.71 -2.16
C LEU A 130 -2.98 3.20 -1.96
N GLU A 131 -3.35 2.41 -2.96
CA GLU A 131 -3.11 0.97 -2.98
C GLU A 131 -2.29 0.60 -4.21
N LEU A 132 -1.15 -0.06 -3.99
CA LEU A 132 -0.24 -0.46 -5.05
C LEU A 132 -0.03 -1.97 -5.00
N TYR A 133 -0.07 -2.61 -6.17
CA TYR A 133 0.28 -4.01 -6.34
C TYR A 133 1.42 -4.18 -7.35
N GLY A 134 2.55 -4.72 -6.89
CA GLY A 134 3.60 -5.21 -7.78
C GLY A 134 4.42 -4.11 -8.47
N PHE A 135 4.74 -3.03 -7.76
CA PHE A 135 5.56 -1.94 -8.28
C PHE A 135 6.88 -1.79 -7.52
N HIS A 136 7.86 -1.22 -8.21
CA HIS A 136 9.01 -0.58 -7.58
C HIS A 136 8.62 0.87 -7.26
N VAL A 137 8.35 1.16 -6.00
CA VAL A 137 7.93 2.49 -5.53
C VAL A 137 9.14 3.41 -5.37
N SER A 138 9.06 4.60 -5.94
CA SER A 138 10.05 5.67 -5.88
C SER A 138 9.39 7.01 -5.49
N ASP A 139 10.20 8.01 -5.17
CA ASP A 139 9.76 9.39 -4.98
C ASP A 139 10.86 10.35 -5.45
N PHE A 140 10.82 10.72 -6.72
CA PHE A 140 11.84 11.60 -7.30
C PHE A 140 11.63 13.07 -6.99
N SER A 141 10.53 13.45 -6.31
CA SER A 141 10.35 14.83 -5.84
C SER A 141 11.50 15.29 -4.93
N THR A 142 12.15 14.34 -4.24
CA THR A 142 13.26 14.56 -3.32
C THR A 142 14.60 14.87 -3.99
N ILE A 143 14.75 14.60 -5.30
CA ILE A 143 16.01 14.79 -6.02
C ILE A 143 16.04 16.13 -6.77
N ASP A 144 14.93 16.52 -7.40
CA ASP A 144 14.92 17.63 -8.37
C ASP A 144 14.19 18.90 -7.90
N SER A 145 13.54 18.90 -6.72
CA SER A 145 12.72 20.04 -6.28
C SER A 145 13.19 20.68 -4.97
N TYR A 146 13.32 22.02 -4.97
CA TYR A 146 13.62 22.82 -3.76
C TYR A 146 12.46 22.83 -2.74
N THR A 147 11.28 22.34 -3.14
CA THR A 147 10.10 22.20 -2.29
C THR A 147 9.52 20.79 -2.48
N PRO A 148 9.77 19.86 -1.56
CA PRO A 148 9.27 18.50 -1.67
C PRO A 148 7.74 18.52 -1.76
N PHE A 149 7.21 17.79 -2.74
CA PHE A 149 5.78 17.67 -2.92
C PHE A 149 5.17 17.03 -1.66
N ARG A 150 4.21 17.72 -1.04
CA ARG A 150 3.59 17.24 0.19
C ARG A 150 2.40 16.37 -0.13
N TYR A 151 2.62 15.06 -0.09
CA TYR A 151 1.54 14.09 -0.23
C TYR A 151 0.55 14.18 0.93
N GLY A 152 -0.75 14.15 0.63
CA GLY A 152 -1.82 14.10 1.63
C GLY A 152 -2.23 12.69 2.07
N PHE A 153 -1.40 11.67 1.79
CA PHE A 153 -1.75 10.28 2.04
C PHE A 153 -2.04 10.04 3.52
N GLN A 154 -3.19 9.42 3.78
CA GLN A 154 -3.63 8.98 5.11
C GLN A 154 -3.50 7.47 5.24
N LYS A 155 -3.71 6.73 4.15
CA LYS A 155 -3.63 5.27 4.08
C LYS A 155 -2.83 4.83 2.86
N MET A 156 -1.90 3.91 3.08
CA MET A 156 -1.13 3.27 2.02
C MET A 156 -1.12 1.75 2.19
N CYS A 157 -1.49 1.04 1.13
CA CYS A 157 -1.46 -0.43 1.05
C CYS A 157 -0.49 -0.85 -0.05
N LEU A 158 0.56 -1.57 0.31
CA LEU A 158 1.59 -2.04 -0.60
C LEU A 158 1.55 -3.55 -0.64
N LYS A 159 1.16 -4.12 -1.77
CA LYS A 159 1.16 -5.57 -1.94
C LYS A 159 2.21 -5.95 -2.98
N ASN A 160 3.15 -6.81 -2.60
CA ASN A 160 4.23 -7.26 -3.46
C ASN A 160 5.07 -6.12 -4.08
N CYS A 161 5.12 -4.96 -3.42
CA CYS A 161 5.88 -3.81 -3.88
C CYS A 161 7.30 -3.82 -3.29
N ILE A 162 8.23 -3.17 -3.95
CA ILE A 162 9.58 -2.94 -3.44
C ILE A 162 9.91 -1.46 -3.50
N TRP A 163 10.95 -1.04 -2.80
CA TRP A 163 11.51 0.29 -2.95
C TRP A 163 12.99 0.29 -2.66
N SER A 164 13.69 1.27 -3.23
CA SER A 164 15.14 1.42 -3.12
C SER A 164 15.50 2.86 -2.79
N PHE A 165 16.78 3.07 -2.46
CA PHE A 165 17.34 4.42 -2.31
C PHE A 165 17.01 5.30 -3.54
N PRO A 166 16.74 6.61 -3.35
CA PRO A 166 16.76 7.35 -2.08
C PRO A 166 15.49 7.23 -1.23
N PHE A 167 14.40 6.68 -1.77
CA PHE A 167 13.11 6.65 -1.09
C PHE A 167 13.11 5.82 0.20
N ASP A 168 12.52 6.39 1.25
CA ASP A 168 12.25 5.73 2.52
C ASP A 168 10.91 6.24 3.08
N PHE A 169 10.11 5.36 3.67
CA PHE A 169 8.80 5.72 4.19
C PHE A 169 8.86 6.73 5.34
N LYS A 170 9.99 6.82 6.04
CA LYS A 170 10.22 7.88 7.02
C LYS A 170 10.09 9.30 6.42
N ASP A 171 10.33 9.43 5.11
CA ASP A 171 10.32 10.69 4.37
C ASP A 171 8.94 10.99 3.76
N VAL A 172 8.04 9.99 3.71
CA VAL A 172 6.63 10.19 3.34
C VAL A 172 5.95 11.01 4.43
N ASN A 173 5.27 12.08 4.02
CA ASN A 173 4.66 13.11 4.87
C ASN A 173 3.97 12.58 6.16
N CYS A 174 3.98 13.38 7.21
CA CYS A 174 3.43 13.08 8.54
C CYS A 174 1.92 12.83 8.60
N SER A 175 1.18 12.94 7.48
CA SER A 175 -0.24 12.64 7.40
C SER A 175 -0.55 11.14 7.36
N LEU A 176 0.43 10.29 7.04
CA LEU A 176 0.24 8.86 6.91
C LEU A 176 -0.08 8.24 8.28
N THR A 177 -1.28 7.69 8.41
CA THR A 177 -1.78 7.08 9.66
C THR A 177 -1.94 5.57 9.55
N HIS A 178 -2.06 5.04 8.32
CA HIS A 178 -2.26 3.62 8.06
C HIS A 178 -1.26 3.15 7.01
N LEU A 179 -0.44 2.18 7.36
CA LEU A 179 0.48 1.55 6.42
C LEU A 179 0.36 0.04 6.51
N THR A 180 0.13 -0.59 5.36
CA THR A 180 0.14 -2.04 5.20
C THR A 180 1.11 -2.43 4.11
N ALA A 181 2.02 -3.36 4.40
CA ALA A 181 2.88 -4.00 3.42
C ALA A 181 2.70 -5.52 3.48
N THR A 182 2.34 -6.14 2.36
CA THR A 182 2.01 -7.57 2.28
C THR A 182 2.74 -8.25 1.13
N TYR A 183 3.35 -9.41 1.41
CA TYR A 183 4.08 -10.21 0.44
C TYR A 183 3.48 -11.60 0.31
N THR A 184 3.28 -12.05 -0.92
CA THR A 184 2.85 -13.42 -1.24
C THR A 184 4.06 -14.33 -1.45
N PRO A 185 3.90 -15.68 -1.41
CA PRO A 185 5.02 -16.62 -1.50
C PRO A 185 5.87 -16.46 -2.75
N GLU A 186 5.26 -16.03 -3.85
CA GLU A 186 5.97 -15.79 -5.11
C GLU A 186 7.00 -14.67 -4.88
N PHE A 187 6.65 -13.61 -4.16
CA PHE A 187 7.50 -12.44 -3.94
C PHE A 187 8.44 -12.56 -2.72
N GLN A 188 8.75 -13.79 -2.29
CA GLN A 188 9.58 -14.02 -1.09
C GLN A 188 10.98 -13.42 -1.22
N GLY A 189 11.60 -13.41 -2.41
CA GLY A 189 12.95 -12.85 -2.63
C GLY A 189 13.07 -11.39 -2.17
N PHE A 190 12.05 -10.59 -2.44
CA PHE A 190 12.03 -9.18 -2.07
C PHE A 190 11.93 -8.91 -0.57
N THR A 191 11.47 -9.89 0.20
CA THR A 191 11.33 -9.75 1.67
C THR A 191 12.67 -9.66 2.40
N TYR A 192 13.80 -9.86 1.70
CA TYR A 192 15.15 -9.71 2.27
C TYR A 192 15.72 -8.29 2.09
N SER A 193 15.00 -7.38 1.44
CA SER A 193 15.40 -5.99 1.24
C SER A 193 15.73 -5.29 2.57
N GLU A 194 16.88 -4.62 2.62
CA GLU A 194 17.27 -3.77 3.75
C GLU A 194 16.26 -2.65 4.01
N ARG A 195 15.48 -2.25 3.00
CA ARG A 195 14.45 -1.22 3.14
C ARG A 195 13.21 -1.69 3.87
N LEU A 196 12.84 -2.97 3.71
CA LEU A 196 11.81 -3.58 4.55
C LEU A 196 12.28 -3.69 6.00
N LYS A 197 13.56 -4.01 6.20
CA LYS A 197 14.17 -3.98 7.55
C LYS A 197 14.17 -2.56 8.12
N SER A 198 14.47 -1.54 7.30
CA SER A 198 14.42 -0.12 7.67
C SER A 198 13.00 0.29 8.09
N LEU A 199 11.99 -0.05 7.28
CA LEU A 199 10.59 0.25 7.58
C LEU A 199 10.15 -0.39 8.90
N PHE A 200 10.53 -1.64 9.14
CA PHE A 200 10.22 -2.31 10.41
C PHE A 200 10.98 -1.70 11.60
N ARG A 201 12.25 -1.32 11.42
CA ARG A 201 13.08 -0.67 12.45
C ARG A 201 12.61 0.73 12.79
N SER A 202 12.08 1.45 11.81
CA SER A 202 11.86 2.89 11.91
C SER A 202 10.63 3.31 11.09
N PRO A 203 9.44 2.80 11.48
CA PRO A 203 8.22 3.16 10.78
C PRO A 203 7.89 4.66 10.98
N PRO A 204 7.11 5.27 10.08
CA PRO A 204 6.70 6.67 10.20
C PRO A 204 6.03 6.98 11.55
N ALA A 205 6.43 8.09 12.18
CA ALA A 205 6.00 8.43 13.55
C ALA A 205 4.49 8.72 13.70
N GLY A 206 3.82 9.12 12.60
CA GLY A 206 2.38 9.43 12.58
C GLY A 206 1.45 8.22 12.48
N LEU A 207 2.00 7.00 12.42
CA LEU A 207 1.17 5.81 12.22
C LEU A 207 0.30 5.49 13.44
N LYS A 208 -0.98 5.22 13.14
CA LYS A 208 -1.98 4.66 14.05
C LYS A 208 -2.16 3.17 13.84
N GLN A 209 -2.03 2.70 12.59
CA GLN A 209 -2.08 1.29 12.23
C GLN A 209 -0.88 0.93 11.35
N PHE A 210 -0.16 -0.11 11.74
CA PHE A 210 0.96 -0.64 10.98
C PHE A 210 0.84 -2.15 10.81
N SER A 211 0.88 -2.59 9.56
CA SER A 211 0.79 -4.01 9.21
C SER A 211 1.94 -4.40 8.29
N LEU A 212 2.67 -5.46 8.64
CA LEU A 212 3.73 -6.01 7.81
C LEU A 212 3.60 -7.53 7.75
N HIS A 213 3.26 -8.02 6.56
CA HIS A 213 2.89 -9.40 6.33
C HIS A 213 3.84 -10.08 5.33
N PHE A 214 4.66 -10.99 5.82
CA PHE A 214 5.47 -11.86 4.98
C PHE A 214 4.77 -13.18 4.70
N PRO A 215 5.13 -13.87 3.60
CA PRO A 215 4.55 -15.16 3.29
C PRO A 215 4.93 -16.22 4.34
N PRO A 216 4.11 -17.27 4.49
CA PRO A 216 4.43 -18.40 5.35
C PRO A 216 5.83 -18.95 5.07
N GLY A 217 6.60 -19.26 6.12
CA GLY A 217 7.97 -19.78 5.98
C GLY A 217 9.08 -18.73 5.78
N SER A 218 8.78 -17.43 5.89
CA SER A 218 9.80 -16.37 5.75
C SER A 218 10.81 -16.30 6.92
N HIS A 219 10.43 -16.79 8.10
CA HIS A 219 11.23 -16.86 9.33
C HIS A 219 12.13 -15.64 9.61
N LYS A 220 11.59 -14.42 9.46
CA LYS A 220 12.39 -13.20 9.59
C LYS A 220 12.80 -12.96 11.05
N SER A 221 14.07 -12.58 11.25
CA SER A 221 14.59 -12.22 12.56
C SER A 221 14.05 -10.87 13.03
N TRP A 222 13.92 -10.72 14.34
CA TRP A 222 13.52 -9.46 14.95
C TRP A 222 14.67 -8.47 14.92
N CYS A 223 14.40 -7.30 14.39
CA CYS A 223 15.31 -6.16 14.47
C CYS A 223 14.57 -4.88 14.86
N TRP A 224 13.56 -4.98 15.73
CA TRP A 224 12.79 -3.84 16.20
C TRP A 224 13.65 -2.95 17.11
N ASP A 225 14.24 -1.91 16.54
CA ASP A 225 15.04 -0.92 17.25
C ASP A 225 14.31 0.42 17.31
N VAL A 226 13.24 0.44 18.11
CA VAL A 226 12.42 1.64 18.33
C VAL A 226 12.89 2.37 19.61
N LYS A 227 14.11 2.09 20.07
CA LYS A 227 14.71 2.81 21.21
C LYS A 227 14.73 4.30 20.91
N GLY A 228 13.88 5.06 21.61
CA GLY A 228 13.79 6.51 21.48
C GLY A 228 12.97 7.04 20.31
N LYS A 229 12.20 6.22 19.58
CA LYS A 229 11.32 6.69 18.50
C LYS A 229 9.85 6.69 18.91
N SER A 230 9.20 7.83 18.70
CA SER A 230 7.84 8.11 19.14
C SER A 230 6.79 7.50 18.20
N LEU A 231 6.57 6.19 18.26
CA LEU A 231 5.33 5.56 17.76
C LEU A 231 4.17 5.80 18.74
N ASN A 232 4.07 7.03 19.24
CA ASN A 232 3.18 7.44 20.34
C ASN A 232 1.71 7.50 19.91
N GLN A 233 1.42 7.23 18.64
CA GLN A 233 0.06 7.19 18.10
C GLN A 233 -0.36 5.79 17.67
N LEU A 234 0.56 4.82 17.70
CA LEU A 234 0.30 3.47 17.21
C LEU A 234 -0.70 2.80 18.14
N THR A 235 -1.82 2.38 17.56
CA THR A 235 -2.93 1.70 18.26
C THR A 235 -3.10 0.27 17.79
N HIS A 236 -2.71 -0.05 16.55
CA HIS A 236 -2.80 -1.39 15.99
C HIS A 236 -1.49 -1.77 15.32
N LEU A 237 -0.98 -2.96 15.65
CA LEU A 237 0.22 -3.55 15.06
C LEU A 237 -0.10 -4.98 14.62
N SER A 238 0.12 -5.28 13.33
CA SER A 238 -0.12 -6.61 12.77
C SER A 238 1.12 -7.13 12.05
N LEU A 239 1.67 -8.27 12.47
CA LEU A 239 2.95 -8.79 11.96
C LEU A 239 2.85 -10.27 11.63
N THR A 240 3.25 -10.69 10.42
CA THR A 240 3.28 -12.11 10.06
C THR A 240 4.58 -12.53 9.36
N GLY A 241 5.02 -13.77 9.61
CA GLY A 241 6.20 -14.36 8.98
C GLY A 241 7.53 -14.02 9.66
N PHE A 242 7.46 -13.63 10.93
CA PHE A 242 8.61 -13.41 11.81
C PHE A 242 8.82 -14.62 12.73
N GLN A 243 10.02 -14.74 13.29
CA GLN A 243 10.30 -15.65 14.40
C GLN A 243 9.53 -15.21 15.67
N ILE A 244 9.69 -15.88 16.81
CA ILE A 244 9.15 -15.35 18.08
C ILE A 244 10.06 -14.20 18.57
N PRO A 245 9.50 -13.04 18.97
CA PRO A 245 10.27 -11.91 19.49
C PRO A 245 10.92 -12.23 20.85
N ASN A 246 12.03 -11.55 21.15
CA ASN A 246 12.60 -11.57 22.49
C ASN A 246 11.91 -10.55 23.41
N ASP A 247 12.23 -10.60 24.71
CA ASP A 247 11.67 -9.69 25.71
C ASP A 247 11.88 -8.21 25.40
N ASP A 248 12.94 -7.87 24.66
CA ASP A 248 13.24 -6.49 24.32
C ASP A 248 12.20 -5.87 23.39
N PHE A 249 11.63 -6.63 22.44
CA PHE A 249 10.55 -6.14 21.59
C PHE A 249 9.38 -5.59 22.43
N PHE A 250 8.96 -6.35 23.44
CA PHE A 250 7.85 -6.00 24.31
C PHE A 250 8.16 -4.86 25.28
N LYS A 251 9.44 -4.58 25.56
CA LYS A 251 9.83 -3.39 26.35
C LYS A 251 9.58 -2.08 25.59
N TYR A 252 9.57 -2.12 24.26
CA TYR A 252 9.44 -0.93 23.40
C TYR A 252 8.10 -0.84 22.67
N ILE A 253 7.10 -1.63 23.09
CA ILE A 253 5.74 -1.46 22.60
C ILE A 253 5.17 -0.14 23.13
N PRO A 254 4.62 0.72 22.25
CA PRO A 254 3.99 1.96 22.69
C PRO A 254 2.83 1.70 23.66
N SER A 255 2.73 2.52 24.70
CA SER A 255 1.60 2.44 25.66
C SER A 255 0.24 2.72 25.02
N THR A 256 0.22 3.35 23.84
CA THR A 256 -0.99 3.60 23.04
C THR A 256 -1.50 2.39 22.28
N LEU A 257 -0.73 1.29 22.23
CA LEU A 257 -1.12 0.10 21.50
C LEU A 257 -2.35 -0.55 22.16
N LYS A 258 -3.39 -0.79 21.37
CA LYS A 258 -4.66 -1.43 21.78
C LYS A 258 -4.81 -2.82 21.19
N GLN A 259 -4.18 -3.08 20.04
CA GLN A 259 -4.25 -4.36 19.37
C GLN A 259 -2.87 -4.76 18.84
N LEU A 260 -2.46 -5.98 19.20
CA LEU A 260 -1.26 -6.64 18.69
C LEU A 260 -1.66 -7.99 18.09
N ASP A 261 -1.58 -8.10 16.76
CA ASP A 261 -1.78 -9.35 16.05
C ASP A 261 -0.43 -9.85 15.52
N MET A 262 -0.07 -11.06 15.86
CA MET A 262 1.18 -11.67 15.42
C MET A 262 0.94 -13.09 14.94
N ARG A 263 1.49 -13.42 13.77
CA ARG A 263 1.66 -14.83 13.38
C ARG A 263 3.14 -15.13 13.27
N VAL A 264 3.63 -15.92 14.22
CA VAL A 264 5.05 -16.22 14.39
C VAL A 264 5.33 -17.68 14.12
N THR A 265 6.59 -17.96 13.79
CA THR A 265 7.07 -19.35 13.70
C THR A 265 8.07 -19.62 14.83
N PRO A 266 7.95 -20.75 15.56
CA PRO A 266 8.88 -21.07 16.63
C PRO A 266 10.31 -21.19 16.11
N THR A 267 11.27 -20.76 16.94
CA THR A 267 12.65 -21.22 16.74
C THR A 267 12.80 -22.60 17.38
N ILE A 268 13.77 -23.40 16.90
CA ILE A 268 14.04 -24.77 17.39
C ILE A 268 14.22 -24.83 18.92
N LYS A 269 14.53 -23.70 19.57
CA LYS A 269 14.80 -23.58 21.00
C LYS A 269 13.63 -23.06 21.84
N GLN A 270 12.53 -22.62 21.24
CA GLN A 270 11.41 -22.01 21.97
C GLN A 270 10.21 -22.94 21.96
N SER A 271 9.68 -23.22 23.15
CA SER A 271 8.46 -23.99 23.33
C SER A 271 7.22 -23.10 23.14
N PRO A 272 6.06 -23.67 22.77
CA PRO A 272 4.78 -22.95 22.78
C PRO A 272 4.41 -22.37 24.15
N GLU A 273 4.94 -22.92 25.25
CA GLU A 273 4.72 -22.41 26.61
C GLU A 273 5.45 -21.10 26.87
N ASP A 274 6.63 -20.91 26.26
CA ASP A 274 7.39 -19.66 26.35
C ASP A 274 6.56 -18.50 25.77
N ILE A 275 5.84 -18.74 24.68
CA ILE A 275 4.96 -17.73 24.06
C ILE A 275 3.80 -17.37 25.00
N LYS A 276 3.13 -18.36 25.59
CA LYS A 276 2.04 -18.09 26.55
C LYS A 276 2.53 -17.32 27.77
N SER A 277 3.74 -17.62 28.24
CA SER A 277 4.38 -16.90 29.34
C SER A 277 4.66 -15.45 28.96
N ILE A 278 5.25 -15.22 27.78
CA ILE A 278 5.52 -13.89 27.21
C ILE A 278 4.22 -13.08 27.09
N SER A 279 3.17 -13.63 26.49
CA SER A 279 1.85 -12.99 26.37
C SER A 279 1.30 -12.52 27.71
N LYS A 280 1.35 -13.39 28.73
CA LYS A 280 0.90 -13.05 30.09
C LYS A 280 1.75 -11.94 30.72
N GLN A 281 3.06 -11.96 30.53
CA GLN A 281 3.95 -10.92 31.05
C GLN A 281 3.66 -9.56 30.42
N ILE A 282 3.35 -9.50 29.12
CA ILE A 282 3.02 -8.26 28.41
C ILE A 282 1.72 -7.67 28.93
N ILE A 283 0.66 -8.49 29.05
CA ILE A 283 -0.64 -8.06 29.58
C ILE A 283 -0.46 -7.50 30.99
N THR A 284 0.30 -8.20 31.83
CA THR A 284 0.58 -7.79 33.22
C THR A 284 1.36 -6.48 33.27
N LYS A 285 2.36 -6.31 32.40
CA LYS A 285 3.25 -5.14 32.37
C LYS A 285 2.57 -3.89 31.81
N HIS A 286 1.67 -4.04 30.84
CA HIS A 286 0.96 -2.91 30.26
C HIS A 286 -0.26 -2.45 31.10
N GLN A 287 -0.61 -3.17 32.18
CA GLN A 287 -1.71 -2.82 33.11
C GLN A 287 -2.98 -2.34 32.40
N SER A 288 -3.23 -2.88 31.20
CA SER A 288 -4.24 -2.37 30.30
C SER A 288 -5.20 -3.49 30.02
N ASP A 289 -6.38 -3.40 30.64
CA ASP A 289 -7.53 -4.24 30.32
C ASP A 289 -8.02 -4.04 28.87
N THR A 290 -7.37 -3.16 28.11
CA THR A 290 -7.75 -2.77 26.74
C THR A 290 -6.81 -3.28 25.65
N LEU A 291 -5.66 -3.88 25.99
CA LEU A 291 -4.75 -4.43 25.00
C LEU A 291 -5.18 -5.86 24.62
N SER A 292 -5.66 -6.04 23.39
CA SER A 292 -5.89 -7.35 22.79
C SER A 292 -4.61 -7.87 22.14
N ILE A 293 -4.18 -9.08 22.53
CA ILE A 293 -3.00 -9.75 21.96
C ILE A 293 -3.44 -11.08 21.35
N ASN A 294 -3.31 -11.20 20.03
CA ASN A 294 -3.53 -12.44 19.30
C ASN A 294 -2.20 -12.93 18.75
N ILE A 295 -1.72 -14.07 19.22
CA ILE A 295 -0.49 -14.69 18.72
C ILE A 295 -0.83 -16.08 18.19
N ASP A 296 -0.79 -16.22 16.86
CA ASP A 296 -0.91 -17.51 16.19
C ASP A 296 0.49 -18.10 15.95
N ILE A 297 0.63 -19.41 16.14
CA ILE A 297 1.86 -20.16 15.90
C ILE A 297 1.65 -21.02 14.64
N TYR A 298 2.56 -20.89 13.68
CA TYR A 298 2.66 -21.81 12.54
C TYR A 298 3.49 -23.05 12.88
#